data_AF-A0A7C7N5R0-F1
#
_entry.id   AF-A0A7C7N5R0-F1
#
_cell.length_a   1.000
_cell.length_b   1.000
_cell.length_c   1.000
_cell.angle_alpha   90.00
_cell.angle_beta   90.00
_cell.angle_gamma   90.00
#
_symmetry.space_group_name_H-M   'P 1'
#
loop_
_entity.id
_entity.type
_entity.pdbx_description
1 polymer ?
#
loop_
_entity_poly.entity_id
_entity_poly.type
_entity_poly.pdbx_seq_one_letter_code
_entity_poly.pdbx_strand_id
1 'polypeptide(L)'
;MKTDNYTKVILTIIAICLTINVVKEINIFPKAHASETGISAEISNDYKLVPISENNTIDVRIVDINTYDEMNVNVKSIDSYDEMKVNIKSIDTSDEIDVNIDEVGGSYVSSGGPIKVKID
;
A
#
# COMPACT_ATOMS: atom_id res chain seq x y z
N MET A 1 -19.41 -76.79 -1.87
CA MET A 1 -20.76 -76.33 -2.30
C MET A 1 -20.76 -76.20 -3.80
N LYS A 2 -21.72 -76.80 -4.52
CA LYS A 2 -21.84 -76.64 -5.96
C LYS A 2 -22.28 -75.21 -6.24
N THR A 3 -21.34 -74.32 -6.52
CA THR A 3 -21.63 -72.92 -6.82
C THR A 3 -22.33 -72.86 -8.17
N ASP A 4 -23.51 -72.24 -8.22
CA ASP A 4 -24.24 -72.03 -9.46
C ASP A 4 -23.42 -71.14 -10.40
N ASN A 5 -23.26 -71.54 -11.66
CA ASN A 5 -22.51 -70.79 -12.66
C ASN A 5 -23.05 -69.37 -12.80
N TYR A 6 -24.36 -69.20 -12.60
CA TYR A 6 -25.02 -67.89 -12.59
C TYR A 6 -24.46 -66.95 -11.52
N THR A 7 -24.33 -67.43 -10.29
CA THR A 7 -23.78 -66.64 -9.17
C THR A 7 -22.30 -66.31 -9.39
N LYS A 8 -21.52 -67.25 -9.97
CA LYS A 8 -20.12 -67.00 -10.29
C LYS A 8 -19.96 -65.87 -11.31
N VAL A 9 -20.80 -65.83 -12.35
CA VAL A 9 -20.75 -64.79 -13.39
C VAL A 9 -21.10 -63.42 -12.80
N ILE A 10 -22.19 -63.32 -12.04
CA ILE A 10 -22.59 -62.06 -11.42
C ILE A 10 -21.53 -61.54 -10.45
N LEU A 11 -20.97 -62.42 -9.61
CA LEU A 11 -19.93 -62.03 -8.65
C LEU A 11 -18.68 -61.51 -9.35
N THR A 12 -18.33 -62.10 -10.50
CA THR A 12 -17.19 -61.66 -11.32
C THR A 12 -17.45 -60.27 -11.90
N ILE A 13 -18.66 -60.00 -12.39
CA ILE A 13 -19.05 -58.67 -12.92
C ILE A 13 -18.97 -57.62 -11.81
N ILE A 14 -19.54 -57.91 -10.63
CA ILE A 14 -19.50 -57.00 -9.48
C ILE A 14 -18.05 -56.72 -9.04
N ALA A 15 -17.20 -57.74 -8.99
CA ALA A 15 -15.79 -57.59 -8.65
C ALA A 15 -15.06 -56.67 -9.65
N ILE A 16 -15.32 -56.82 -10.95
CA ILE A 16 -14.74 -55.94 -11.99
C ILE A 16 -15.21 -54.49 -11.80
N CYS A 17 -16.51 -54.28 -11.60
CA CYS A 17 -17.06 -52.93 -11.38
C CYS A 17 -16.46 -52.24 -10.14
N LEU A 18 -16.32 -52.98 -9.03
CA LEU A 18 -15.69 -52.48 -7.81
C LEU A 18 -14.21 -52.15 -8.03
N THR A 19 -13.48 -53.00 -8.76
CA THR A 19 -12.07 -52.78 -9.08
C THR A 19 -11.87 -51.49 -9.86
N ILE A 20 -12.71 -51.22 -10.87
CA ILE A 20 -12.66 -49.97 -11.65
C ILE A 20 -12.97 -48.76 -10.75
N ASN A 21 -13.94 -48.87 -9.85
CA ASN A 21 -14.32 -47.76 -8.97
C ASN A 21 -13.18 -47.39 -8.01
N VAL A 22 -12.52 -48.39 -7.43
CA VAL A 22 -11.32 -48.18 -6.57
C VAL A 22 -10.19 -47.54 -7.37
N VAL A 23 -9.91 -48.00 -8.59
CA VAL A 23 -8.85 -47.40 -9.44
C VAL A 23 -9.10 -45.92 -9.74
N LYS A 24 -10.36 -45.47 -9.84
CA LYS A 24 -10.71 -44.05 -10.03
C LYS A 24 -10.47 -43.20 -8.78
N GLU A 25 -10.59 -43.79 -7.60
CA GLU A 25 -10.33 -43.11 -6.32
C GLU A 25 -8.84 -43.03 -5.98
N ILE A 26 -8.04 -43.96 -6.50
CA ILE A 26 -6.59 -43.88 -6.40
C ILE A 26 -6.14 -42.70 -7.27
N ASN A 27 -5.77 -41.58 -6.63
CA ASN A 27 -5.16 -40.43 -7.28
C ASN A 27 -3.72 -40.79 -7.72
N ILE A 28 -3.58 -41.66 -8.72
CA ILE A 28 -2.30 -42.10 -9.32
C ILE A 28 -1.52 -40.89 -9.84
N PHE A 29 -2.26 -39.89 -10.34
CA PHE A 29 -1.70 -38.59 -10.67
C PHE A 29 -2.02 -37.61 -9.55
N PRO A 30 -1.01 -37.02 -8.89
CA PRO A 30 -1.24 -35.98 -7.90
C PRO A 30 -1.94 -34.81 -8.58
N LYS A 31 -3.11 -34.43 -8.07
CA LYS A 31 -3.77 -33.19 -8.50
C LYS A 31 -2.91 -32.04 -8.00
N ALA A 32 -2.38 -31.25 -8.93
CA ALA A 32 -1.67 -30.02 -8.59
C ALA A 32 -2.70 -29.05 -8.02
N HIS A 33 -2.82 -29.01 -6.70
CA HIS A 33 -3.46 -27.90 -6.03
C HIS A 33 -2.55 -26.69 -6.24
N ALA A 34 -3.08 -25.64 -6.87
CA ALA A 34 -2.44 -24.33 -6.82
C ALA A 34 -2.42 -23.93 -5.34
N SER A 35 -1.30 -24.18 -4.67
CA SER A 35 -1.01 -23.45 -3.46
C SER A 35 -0.96 -22.00 -3.89
N GLU A 36 -1.82 -21.16 -3.32
CA GLU A 36 -1.56 -19.74 -3.33
C GLU A 36 -0.22 -19.58 -2.62
N THR A 37 0.86 -19.55 -3.41
CA THR A 37 2.16 -19.11 -2.95
C THR A 37 1.92 -17.69 -2.50
N GLY A 38 1.65 -17.52 -1.21
CA GLY A 38 1.56 -16.22 -0.58
C GLY A 38 2.77 -15.44 -1.07
N ILE A 39 2.49 -14.34 -1.75
CA ILE A 39 3.42 -13.56 -2.57
C ILE A 39 4.70 -13.38 -1.76
N SER A 40 5.68 -14.26 -1.95
CA SER A 40 7.03 -14.07 -1.47
C SER A 40 7.58 -13.07 -2.44
N ALA A 41 7.43 -11.78 -2.09
CA ALA A 41 8.03 -10.67 -2.77
C ALA A 41 9.55 -10.88 -2.74
N GLU A 42 10.04 -11.63 -3.73
CA GLU A 42 11.42 -11.63 -4.15
C GLU A 42 11.77 -10.17 -4.44
N ILE A 43 12.62 -9.64 -3.57
CA ILE A 43 12.97 -8.23 -3.49
C ILE A 43 13.80 -7.87 -4.73
N SER A 44 13.13 -7.39 -5.77
CA SER A 44 13.72 -6.56 -6.83
C SER A 44 13.50 -5.10 -6.42
N ASN A 45 14.59 -4.37 -6.22
CA ASN A 45 14.66 -3.09 -5.51
C ASN A 45 14.07 -1.87 -6.24
N ASP A 46 12.93 -1.98 -6.94
CA ASP A 46 12.36 -0.79 -7.60
C ASP A 46 10.84 -0.64 -7.54
N TYR A 47 10.10 -1.71 -7.22
CA TYR A 47 8.67 -1.58 -6.97
C TYR A 47 8.18 -2.70 -6.07
N LYS A 48 7.29 -2.33 -5.15
CA LYS A 48 6.54 -3.28 -4.32
C LYS A 48 5.06 -3.12 -4.63
N LEU A 49 4.36 -4.25 -4.75
CA LEU A 49 2.92 -4.24 -4.85
C LEU A 49 2.35 -3.77 -3.51
N VAL A 50 1.67 -2.62 -3.53
CA VAL A 50 0.94 -2.09 -2.38
C VAL A 50 -0.53 -2.46 -2.56
N PRO A 51 -1.17 -3.13 -1.60
CA PRO A 51 -2.59 -3.44 -1.68
C PRO A 51 -3.40 -2.13 -1.75
N ILE A 52 -4.31 -2.06 -2.71
CA ILE A 52 -5.26 -0.95 -2.85
C ILE A 52 -6.48 -1.21 -2.00
N SER A 53 -7.04 -0.17 -1.37
CA SER A 53 -8.30 -0.29 -0.64
C SER A 53 -9.49 -0.45 -1.61
N GLU A 54 -10.65 -0.90 -1.10
CA GLU A 54 -11.86 -1.15 -1.92
C GLU A 54 -12.35 0.10 -2.67
N ASN A 55 -12.11 1.29 -2.10
CA ASN A 55 -12.38 2.59 -2.71
C ASN A 55 -11.27 3.07 -3.65
N ASN A 56 -10.33 2.19 -4.03
CA ASN A 56 -9.26 2.46 -4.98
C ASN A 56 -8.29 3.59 -4.56
N THR A 57 -8.14 3.84 -3.26
CA THR A 57 -7.22 4.83 -2.69
C THR A 57 -5.97 4.19 -2.10
N ILE A 58 -4.91 4.99 -1.92
CA ILE A 58 -3.68 4.56 -1.25
C ILE A 58 -3.33 5.62 -0.21
N ASP A 59 -3.31 5.21 1.05
CA ASP A 59 -2.81 6.05 2.15
C ASP A 59 -1.34 5.75 2.38
N VAL A 60 -0.48 6.77 2.20
CA VAL A 60 0.96 6.64 2.38
C VAL A 60 1.41 7.48 3.56
N ARG A 61 2.03 6.84 4.55
CA ARG A 61 2.81 7.53 5.58
C ARG A 61 4.28 7.41 5.22
N ILE A 62 4.91 8.54 4.95
CA ILE A 62 6.35 8.61 4.74
C ILE A 62 6.98 8.94 6.09
N VAL A 63 7.96 8.15 6.51
CA VAL A 63 8.73 8.35 7.74
C VAL A 63 10.18 8.49 7.32
N ASP A 64 10.88 9.47 7.90
CA ASP A 64 12.31 9.72 7.69
C ASP A 64 12.71 9.90 6.21
N ILE A 65 12.47 11.10 5.68
CA ILE A 65 12.95 11.49 4.35
C ILE A 65 14.37 12.04 4.48
N ASN A 66 15.33 11.38 3.85
CA ASN A 66 16.69 11.91 3.68
C ASN A 66 16.93 12.22 2.20
N THR A 67 16.95 13.50 1.84
CA THR A 67 17.29 13.95 0.48
C THR A 67 18.71 14.48 0.47
N TYR A 68 19.48 14.11 -0.57
CA TYR A 68 20.81 14.68 -0.77
C TYR A 68 20.74 16.14 -1.27
N ASP A 69 19.64 16.50 -1.94
CA ASP A 69 19.36 17.82 -2.51
C ASP A 69 18.00 18.36 -2.04
N GLU A 70 17.46 19.34 -2.75
CA GLU A 70 16.18 20.01 -2.47
C GLU A 70 14.96 19.13 -2.80
N MET A 71 13.93 19.20 -1.95
CA MET A 71 12.63 18.57 -2.18
C MET A 71 11.58 19.64 -2.52
N ASN A 72 10.98 19.53 -3.71
CA ASN A 72 9.86 20.38 -4.10
C ASN A 72 8.53 19.72 -3.68
N VAL A 73 7.72 20.43 -2.90
CA VAL A 73 6.43 19.96 -2.39
C VAL A 73 5.35 21.02 -2.60
N ASN A 74 4.13 20.55 -2.89
CA ASN A 74 2.93 21.39 -2.82
C ASN A 74 2.18 21.03 -1.54
N VAL A 75 1.96 22.02 -0.68
CA VAL A 75 1.47 21.80 0.67
C VAL A 75 0.16 22.54 0.89
N LYS A 76 -0.85 21.83 1.38
CA LYS A 76 -2.15 22.41 1.73
C LYS A 76 -2.20 22.87 3.19
N SER A 77 -1.57 22.11 4.08
CA SER A 77 -1.55 22.38 5.53
C SER A 77 -0.33 21.69 6.14
N ILE A 78 0.24 22.32 7.17
CA ILE A 78 1.37 21.83 7.96
C ILE A 78 0.99 22.00 9.43
N ASP A 79 1.23 20.96 10.22
CA ASP A 79 1.16 20.99 11.67
C ASP A 79 2.51 20.52 12.21
N SER A 80 3.21 21.38 12.96
CA SER A 80 4.55 21.13 13.49
C SER A 80 4.55 21.32 15.00
N TYR A 81 5.24 20.41 15.71
CA TYR A 81 5.37 20.51 17.17
C TYR A 81 6.21 21.71 17.61
N ASP A 82 7.27 22.00 16.85
CA ASP A 82 8.19 23.11 17.10
C ASP A 82 8.05 24.21 16.03
N GLU A 83 8.70 25.33 16.28
CA GLU A 83 8.75 26.47 15.36
C GLU A 83 9.47 26.11 14.05
N MET A 84 8.83 26.40 12.93
CA MET A 84 9.36 26.14 11.59
C MET A 84 9.97 27.42 11.00
N LYS A 85 11.27 27.39 10.68
CA LYS A 85 11.93 28.49 9.97
C LYS A 85 11.60 28.42 8.47
N VAL A 86 11.01 29.49 7.94
CA VAL A 86 10.61 29.59 6.53
C VAL A 86 11.27 30.79 5.86
N ASN A 87 11.95 30.55 4.73
CA ASN A 87 12.48 31.62 3.88
C ASN A 87 11.54 31.83 2.70
N ILE A 88 10.80 32.93 2.69
CA ILE A 88 9.81 33.24 1.67
C ILE A 88 10.42 34.20 0.66
N LYS A 89 10.43 33.82 -0.63
CA LYS A 89 10.91 34.69 -1.70
C LYS A 89 9.80 35.57 -2.28
N SER A 90 8.59 35.03 -2.41
CA SER A 90 7.44 35.72 -2.97
C SER A 90 6.16 35.12 -2.42
N ILE A 91 5.15 35.96 -2.22
CA ILE A 91 3.78 35.55 -1.92
C ILE A 91 2.89 36.22 -2.94
N ASP A 92 2.01 35.45 -3.57
CA ASP A 92 0.99 35.94 -4.49
C ASP A 92 -0.37 35.51 -3.94
N THR A 93 -1.20 36.51 -3.63
CA THR A 93 -2.52 36.32 -3.01
C THR A 93 -3.48 37.40 -3.52
N SER A 94 -4.75 37.07 -3.58
CA SER A 94 -5.80 38.02 -3.98
C SER A 94 -6.32 38.87 -2.83
N ASP A 95 -6.01 38.51 -1.59
CA ASP A 95 -6.52 39.12 -0.37
C ASP A 95 -5.37 39.55 0.56
N GLU A 96 -5.71 40.33 1.59
CA GLU A 96 -4.77 40.83 2.59
C GLU A 96 -4.12 39.67 3.38
N ILE A 97 -2.85 39.84 3.75
CA ILE A 97 -2.12 38.89 4.61
C ILE A 97 -1.87 39.54 5.96
N ASP A 98 -2.50 38.97 6.98
CA ASP A 98 -2.22 39.33 8.36
C ASP A 98 -0.99 38.57 8.87
N VAL A 99 0.04 39.32 9.29
CA VAL A 99 1.27 38.77 9.89
C VAL A 99 1.56 39.43 11.24
N ASN A 100 1.90 38.60 12.22
CA ASN A 100 2.44 39.06 13.50
C ASN A 100 3.96 39.06 13.41
N ILE A 101 4.59 40.19 13.75
CA ILE A 101 6.03 40.39 13.60
C ILE A 101 6.59 40.87 14.93
N ASP A 102 7.56 40.13 15.47
CA ASP A 102 8.24 40.49 16.71
C ASP A 102 9.50 41.33 16.47
N GLU A 103 10.15 41.16 15.32
CA GLU A 103 11.42 41.81 14.99
C GLU A 103 11.56 42.10 13.48
N VAL A 104 12.08 43.28 13.15
CA VAL A 104 12.43 43.65 11.77
C VAL A 104 13.85 44.21 11.76
N GLY A 105 14.73 43.60 10.95
CA GLY A 105 16.09 44.11 10.72
C GLY A 105 16.96 44.23 11.98
N GLY A 106 16.79 43.34 12.98
CA GLY A 106 17.56 43.39 14.22
C GLY A 106 16.90 44.19 15.36
N SER A 107 15.73 44.79 15.14
CA SER A 107 15.05 45.64 16.13
C SER A 107 13.65 45.11 16.44
N TYR A 108 13.33 44.99 17.73
CA TYR A 108 12.02 44.54 18.19
C TYR A 108 10.91 45.53 17.82
N VAL A 109 9.74 45.01 17.44
CA VAL A 109 8.55 45.79 17.12
C VAL A 109 7.74 45.99 18.41
N SER A 110 7.83 47.18 19.00
CA SER A 110 7.19 47.47 20.30
C SER A 110 5.88 48.25 20.20
N SER A 111 5.42 48.59 19.00
CA SER A 111 4.17 49.36 18.80
C SER A 111 3.55 49.01 17.45
N GLY A 112 2.21 48.87 17.40
CA GLY A 112 1.44 48.57 16.19
C GLY A 112 1.32 49.73 15.18
N GLY A 113 2.31 50.61 15.11
CA GLY A 113 2.37 51.67 14.12
C GLY A 113 2.81 51.14 12.75
N PRO A 114 2.65 51.93 11.66
CA PRO A 114 3.06 51.51 10.33
C PRO A 114 4.55 51.19 10.25
N ILE A 115 4.90 50.03 9.68
CA ILE A 115 6.28 49.62 9.41
C ILE A 115 6.70 50.19 8.04
N LYS A 116 7.84 50.87 7.99
CA LYS A 116 8.39 51.38 6.73
C LYS A 116 8.95 50.24 5.92
N VAL A 117 8.41 50.05 4.71
CA VAL A 117 8.88 49.05 3.75
C VAL A 117 9.51 49.74 2.53
N LYS A 118 10.44 49.04 1.87
CA LYS A 118 10.96 49.45 0.58
C LYS A 118 10.08 48.83 -0.50
N ILE A 119 9.50 49.67 -1.35
CA ILE A 119 8.79 49.26 -2.56
C ILE A 119 9.73 49.54 -3.71
N ASP A 120 10.11 48.51 -4.46
CA ASP A 120 10.87 48.62 -5.71
C ASP A 120 9.93 48.68 -6.91
#